data_AF-A0A8K0CT50-F1
#
_entry.id   AF-A0A8K0CT50-F1
#
_cell.length_a   1.000
_cell.length_b   1.000
_cell.length_c   1.000
_cell.angle_alpha   90.00
_cell.angle_beta   90.00
_cell.angle_gamma   90.00
#
_symmetry.space_group_name_H-M   'P 1'
#
loop_
_entity.id
_entity.type
_entity.pdbx_description
1 polymer ?
#
loop_
_entity_poly.entity_id
_entity_poly.type
_entity_poly.pdbx_seq_one_letter_code
_entity_poly.pdbx_strand_id
1 'polypeptide(L)'
;MYKWGCDGSQQTRFKQEFESNSDSDANIFQSSFVPLQLSCNQENKVIWQNPLPSSTRFCKPIGIRFVKEIADITNEEISYVQNKINLLKATQVTQTNKTFLVKHVKMLAMVDAKDCNAATDTKSTMRCYICGATSKEFNDLSKRKDINEDSLQFGLSALHARIRLLEGLLHVPYKLPVKKWQLRNKKTKKIGDTRRIQKLVESDSRRS
;
A
#
# COMPACT_ATOMS: atom_id res chain seq x y z
N MET A 1 -9.03 -15.51 -8.88
CA MET A 1 -8.13 -14.84 -7.92
C MET A 1 -8.15 -13.35 -8.18
N TYR A 2 -8.24 -12.57 -7.10
CA TYR A 2 -8.30 -11.11 -7.11
C TYR A 2 -7.34 -10.57 -6.06
N LYS A 3 -6.77 -9.39 -6.30
CA LYS A 3 -6.18 -8.57 -5.24
C LYS A 3 -7.08 -7.37 -4.98
N TRP A 4 -7.09 -6.88 -3.76
CA TRP A 4 -7.88 -5.71 -3.37
C TRP A 4 -7.14 -4.90 -2.31
N GLY A 5 -7.65 -3.70 -2.04
CA GLY A 5 -7.17 -2.82 -1.00
C GLY A 5 -7.91 -1.50 -0.99
N CYS A 6 -7.39 -0.55 -0.23
CA CYS A 6 -7.94 0.79 -0.07
C CYS A 6 -6.81 1.82 -0.14
N ASP A 7 -7.16 3.04 -0.53
CA ASP A 7 -6.21 4.16 -0.61
C ASP A 7 -6.94 5.49 -0.37
N GLY A 8 -6.20 6.46 0.17
CA GLY A 8 -6.66 7.80 0.46
C GLY A 8 -5.99 8.84 -0.43
N SER A 9 -6.76 9.81 -0.90
CA SER A 9 -6.25 10.93 -1.70
C SER A 9 -6.89 12.25 -1.29
N GLN A 10 -6.14 13.34 -1.48
CA GLN A 10 -6.64 14.69 -1.31
C GLN A 10 -7.06 15.26 -2.67
N GLN A 11 -8.17 16.00 -2.70
CA GLN A 11 -8.66 16.66 -3.90
C GLN A 11 -9.09 18.11 -3.64
N THR A 12 -9.24 18.87 -4.72
CA THR A 12 -9.87 20.19 -4.68
C THR A 12 -11.35 20.08 -4.35
N ARG A 13 -11.82 20.94 -3.44
CA ARG A 13 -13.23 21.01 -3.05
C ARG A 13 -14.07 21.59 -4.16
N PHE A 14 -15.26 21.02 -4.36
CA PHE A 14 -16.29 21.67 -5.16
C PHE A 14 -16.83 22.91 -4.45
N LYS A 15 -17.35 23.86 -5.22
CA LYS A 15 -17.96 25.11 -4.69
C LYS A 15 -19.46 24.97 -4.40
N GLN A 16 -19.97 23.74 -4.38
CA GLN A 16 -21.36 23.47 -4.07
C GLN A 16 -21.57 23.51 -2.56
N GLU A 17 -22.73 23.98 -2.12
CA GLU A 17 -23.10 24.00 -0.72
C GLU A 17 -23.43 22.57 -0.24
N PHE A 18 -22.94 22.21 0.94
CA PHE A 18 -23.24 20.94 1.60
C PHE A 18 -24.43 21.13 2.54
N GLU A 19 -25.17 20.05 2.79
CA GLU A 19 -26.30 20.08 3.75
C GLU A 19 -25.82 20.34 5.18
N SER A 20 -24.63 19.87 5.55
CA SER A 20 -23.99 20.19 6.84
C SER A 20 -22.70 20.98 6.67
N ASN A 21 -22.46 21.93 7.58
CA ASN A 21 -21.23 22.72 7.61
C ASN A 21 -19.98 21.90 8.01
N SER A 22 -20.16 20.69 8.55
CA SER A 22 -19.06 19.79 8.90
C SER A 22 -18.61 18.91 7.74
N ASP A 23 -19.40 18.79 6.68
CA ASP A 23 -19.09 17.92 5.55
C ASP A 23 -18.02 18.54 4.65
N SER A 24 -17.20 17.67 4.05
CA SER A 24 -16.18 18.08 3.10
C SER A 24 -15.85 16.96 2.13
N ASP A 25 -15.78 17.32 0.86
CA ASP A 25 -15.30 16.48 -0.25
C ASP A 25 -13.77 16.56 -0.46
N ALA A 26 -13.02 17.25 0.40
CA ALA A 26 -11.59 17.50 0.20
C ALA A 26 -10.72 16.25 0.20
N ASN A 27 -11.23 15.14 0.72
CA ASN A 27 -10.54 13.87 0.79
C ASN A 27 -11.43 12.79 0.21
N ILE A 28 -10.85 11.92 -0.60
CA ILE A 28 -11.49 10.71 -1.10
C ILE A 28 -10.77 9.52 -0.50
N PHE A 29 -11.55 8.58 0.02
CA PHE A 29 -11.09 7.27 0.42
C PHE A 29 -11.82 6.22 -0.41
N GLN A 30 -11.06 5.35 -1.09
CA GLN A 30 -11.61 4.40 -2.05
C GLN A 30 -11.09 3.00 -1.77
N SER A 31 -12.00 2.02 -1.78
CA SER A 31 -11.67 0.59 -1.82
C SER A 31 -11.83 0.06 -3.24
N SER A 32 -10.94 -0.84 -3.67
CA SER A 32 -10.90 -1.34 -5.05
C SER A 32 -10.33 -2.75 -5.14
N PHE A 33 -10.65 -3.45 -6.23
CA PHE A 33 -10.08 -4.76 -6.55
C PHE A 33 -9.64 -4.87 -7.99
N VAL A 34 -8.73 -5.81 -8.25
CA VAL A 34 -8.21 -6.14 -9.57
C VAL A 34 -8.33 -7.66 -9.76
N PRO A 35 -9.02 -8.15 -10.80
CA PRO A 35 -8.97 -9.55 -11.17
C PRO A 35 -7.57 -9.88 -11.69
N LEU A 36 -7.00 -10.98 -11.19
CA LEU A 36 -5.64 -11.40 -11.53
C LEU A 36 -5.64 -12.61 -12.46
N GLN A 37 -6.39 -13.64 -12.08
CA GLN A 37 -6.34 -14.93 -12.76
C GLN A 37 -7.63 -15.72 -12.55
N LEU A 38 -8.08 -16.42 -13.58
CA LEU A 38 -9.11 -17.44 -13.54
C LEU A 38 -8.46 -18.78 -13.92
N SER A 39 -8.57 -19.77 -13.06
CA SER A 39 -8.00 -21.10 -13.26
C SER A 39 -9.03 -22.20 -12.98
N CYS A 40 -8.94 -23.29 -13.74
CA CYS A 40 -9.66 -24.52 -13.46
C CYS A 40 -8.84 -25.37 -12.49
N ASN A 41 -9.37 -25.63 -11.29
CA ASN A 41 -8.67 -26.42 -10.28
C ASN A 41 -8.50 -27.89 -10.69
N GLN A 42 -9.44 -28.45 -11.46
CA GLN A 42 -9.44 -29.86 -11.85
C GLN A 42 -8.31 -30.18 -12.84
N GLU A 43 -7.98 -29.23 -13.72
CA GLU A 43 -6.96 -29.41 -14.78
C GLU A 43 -5.69 -28.59 -14.52
N ASN A 44 -5.63 -27.89 -13.37
CA ASN A 44 -4.61 -26.87 -13.05
C ASN A 44 -4.33 -25.90 -14.23
N LYS A 45 -5.37 -25.60 -14.99
CA LYS A 45 -5.27 -24.83 -16.25
C LYS A 45 -5.67 -23.39 -16.02
N VAL A 46 -4.82 -22.46 -16.45
CA VAL A 46 -5.17 -21.03 -16.47
C VAL A 46 -6.08 -20.76 -17.66
N ILE A 47 -7.30 -20.33 -17.38
CA ILE A 47 -8.31 -19.98 -18.40
C ILE A 47 -8.09 -18.54 -18.85
N TRP A 48 -7.80 -17.67 -17.89
CA TRP A 48 -7.57 -16.26 -18.15
C TRP A 48 -6.60 -15.68 -17.13
N GLN A 49 -5.75 -14.77 -17.60
CA GLN A 49 -4.82 -14.02 -16.76
C GLN A 49 -4.85 -12.56 -17.17
N ASN A 50 -4.84 -11.68 -16.19
CA ASN A 50 -4.76 -10.25 -16.43
C ASN A 50 -3.39 -9.91 -17.05
N PRO A 51 -3.33 -9.38 -18.28
CA PRO A 51 -2.06 -9.06 -18.93
C PRO A 51 -1.35 -7.87 -18.28
N LEU A 52 -2.09 -6.99 -17.61
CA LEU A 52 -1.56 -5.77 -16.97
C LEU A 52 -2.13 -5.59 -15.55
N PRO A 53 -1.69 -6.40 -14.56
CA PRO A 53 -2.24 -6.38 -13.20
C PRO A 53 -2.07 -5.06 -12.42
N SER A 54 -1.20 -4.17 -12.90
CA SER A 54 -0.96 -2.85 -12.30
C SER A 54 -1.62 -1.71 -13.09
N SER A 55 -2.37 -2.03 -14.15
CA SER A 55 -3.08 -1.01 -14.93
C SER A 55 -4.37 -0.58 -14.23
N THR A 56 -4.61 0.74 -14.22
CA THR A 56 -5.86 1.34 -13.74
C THR A 56 -7.09 0.83 -14.49
N ARG A 57 -6.95 0.38 -15.74
CA ARG A 57 -8.06 -0.15 -16.56
C ARG A 57 -8.76 -1.37 -15.93
N PHE A 58 -7.99 -2.19 -15.21
CA PHE A 58 -8.48 -3.38 -14.52
C PHE A 58 -8.77 -3.15 -13.03
N CYS A 59 -8.49 -1.95 -12.51
CA CYS A 59 -8.84 -1.57 -11.15
C CYS A 59 -10.33 -1.21 -11.09
N LYS A 60 -11.10 -2.00 -10.35
CA LYS A 60 -12.55 -1.83 -10.23
C LYS A 60 -12.88 -1.33 -8.82
N PRO A 61 -13.60 -0.20 -8.70
CA PRO A 61 -13.98 0.34 -7.39
C PRO A 61 -14.99 -0.59 -6.70
N ILE A 62 -14.83 -0.75 -5.39
CA ILE A 62 -15.78 -1.42 -4.50
C ILE A 62 -16.67 -0.36 -3.84
N GLY A 63 -16.05 0.69 -3.30
CA GLY A 63 -16.73 1.80 -2.63
C GLY A 63 -15.86 3.05 -2.62
N ILE A 64 -16.53 4.20 -2.53
CA ILE A 64 -15.91 5.54 -2.47
C ILE A 64 -16.58 6.31 -1.33
N ARG A 65 -15.77 6.98 -0.50
CA ARG A 65 -16.20 7.80 0.64
C ARG A 65 -15.47 9.14 0.61
N PHE A 66 -16.17 10.22 0.98
CA PHE A 66 -15.56 11.55 1.14
C PHE A 66 -15.08 11.74 2.58
N VAL A 67 -14.01 11.02 2.93
CA VAL A 67 -13.44 11.04 4.28
C VAL A 67 -11.93 11.08 4.21
N LYS A 68 -11.31 11.67 5.21
CA LYS A 68 -9.85 11.64 5.35
C LYS A 68 -9.42 10.25 5.79
N GLU A 69 -8.40 9.73 5.12
CA GLU A 69 -7.76 8.48 5.51
C GLU A 69 -7.09 8.61 6.89
N ILE A 70 -7.65 7.88 7.86
CA ILE A 70 -7.14 7.71 9.22
C ILE A 70 -7.21 6.24 9.60
N ALA A 71 -6.42 5.81 10.59
CA ALA A 71 -6.31 4.41 10.98
C ALA A 71 -7.68 3.75 11.27
N ASP A 72 -8.57 4.46 11.97
CA ASP A 72 -9.90 3.94 12.30
C ASP A 72 -10.76 3.69 11.06
N ILE A 73 -10.75 4.61 10.09
CA ILE A 73 -11.48 4.49 8.82
C ILE A 73 -10.88 3.37 7.96
N THR A 74 -9.56 3.24 7.91
CA THR A 74 -8.88 2.14 7.22
C THR A 74 -9.29 0.80 7.81
N ASN A 75 -9.25 0.66 9.14
CA ASN A 75 -9.61 -0.58 9.83
C ASN A 75 -11.10 -0.92 9.69
N GLU A 76 -11.98 0.10 9.73
CA GLU A 76 -13.41 -0.04 9.47
C GLU A 76 -13.65 -0.60 8.06
N GLU A 77 -13.06 0.01 7.03
CA GLU A 77 -13.25 -0.41 5.64
C GLU A 77 -12.67 -1.79 5.37
N ILE A 78 -11.48 -2.10 5.91
CA ILE A 78 -10.89 -3.43 5.79
C ILE A 78 -11.83 -4.48 6.40
N SER A 79 -12.32 -4.23 7.61
CA SER A 79 -13.24 -5.13 8.31
C SER A 79 -14.55 -5.30 7.54
N TYR A 80 -15.10 -4.21 7.02
CA TYR A 80 -16.32 -4.20 6.20
C TYR A 80 -16.18 -5.05 4.94
N VAL A 81 -15.10 -4.85 4.16
CA VAL A 81 -14.87 -5.61 2.93
C VAL A 81 -14.56 -7.07 3.25
N GLN A 82 -13.79 -7.35 4.31
CA GLN A 82 -13.47 -8.71 4.72
C GLN A 82 -14.73 -9.48 5.14
N ASN A 83 -15.64 -8.85 5.88
CA ASN A 83 -16.93 -9.44 6.25
C ASN A 83 -17.77 -9.79 5.00
N LYS A 84 -17.80 -8.88 4.00
CA LYS A 84 -18.45 -9.17 2.71
C LYS A 84 -17.78 -10.30 1.94
N ILE A 85 -16.45 -10.39 1.98
CA ILE A 85 -15.68 -11.47 1.35
C ILE A 85 -16.03 -12.82 1.98
N ASN A 86 -16.17 -12.87 3.31
CA ASN A 86 -16.51 -14.08 4.06
C ASN A 86 -17.93 -14.58 3.76
N LEU A 87 -18.87 -13.66 3.52
CA LEU A 87 -20.25 -13.98 3.12
C LEU A 87 -20.38 -14.33 1.62
N LEU A 88 -19.33 -14.11 0.81
CA LEU A 88 -19.40 -14.29 -0.63
C LEU A 88 -19.45 -15.77 -1.02
N LYS A 89 -20.59 -16.18 -1.57
CA LYS A 89 -20.76 -17.51 -2.17
C LYS A 89 -20.09 -17.59 -3.54
N ALA A 90 -19.83 -18.80 -4.00
CA ALA A 90 -19.31 -19.02 -5.35
C ALA A 90 -20.35 -18.58 -6.39
N THR A 91 -19.89 -17.91 -7.45
CA THR A 91 -20.79 -17.44 -8.53
C THR A 91 -21.08 -18.59 -9.48
N GLN A 92 -22.36 -18.87 -9.70
CA GLN A 92 -22.79 -19.84 -10.71
C GLN A 92 -22.92 -19.13 -12.06
N VAL A 93 -22.23 -19.63 -13.07
CA VAL A 93 -22.25 -19.09 -14.44
C VAL A 93 -22.68 -20.19 -15.39
N THR A 94 -23.75 -19.97 -16.13
CA THR A 94 -24.22 -20.91 -17.14
C THR A 94 -23.80 -20.42 -18.52
N GLN A 95 -23.04 -21.24 -19.24
CA GLN A 95 -22.60 -20.96 -20.61
C GLN A 95 -22.69 -22.24 -21.44
N THR A 96 -23.27 -22.15 -22.64
CA THR A 96 -23.37 -23.29 -23.60
C THR A 96 -23.89 -24.60 -22.97
N ASN A 97 -25.00 -24.52 -22.23
CA ASN A 97 -25.64 -25.64 -21.51
C ASN A 97 -24.76 -26.34 -20.46
N LYS A 98 -23.68 -25.69 -20.03
CA LYS A 98 -22.85 -26.13 -18.91
C LYS A 98 -22.90 -25.09 -17.81
N THR A 99 -22.94 -25.57 -16.58
CA THR A 99 -22.94 -24.73 -15.39
C THR A 99 -21.59 -24.81 -14.71
N PHE A 100 -20.95 -23.65 -14.54
CA PHE A 100 -19.66 -23.49 -13.90
C PHE A 100 -19.84 -22.82 -12.55
N LEU A 101 -19.10 -23.31 -11.56
CA LEU A 101 -19.06 -22.70 -10.23
C LEU A 101 -17.73 -22.00 -10.03
N VAL A 102 -17.75 -20.67 -9.91
CA VAL A 102 -16.56 -19.84 -9.78
C VAL A 102 -16.30 -19.53 -8.31
N LYS A 103 -15.24 -20.11 -7.75
CA LYS A 103 -14.75 -19.76 -6.41
C LYS A 103 -13.89 -18.50 -6.46
N HIS A 104 -14.15 -17.58 -5.55
CA HIS A 104 -13.44 -16.29 -5.50
C HIS A 104 -12.41 -16.26 -4.36
N VAL A 105 -11.13 -16.21 -4.72
CA VAL A 105 -9.98 -16.01 -3.79
C VAL A 105 -9.53 -14.55 -3.86
N LYS A 106 -9.48 -13.85 -2.72
CA LYS A 106 -9.17 -12.41 -2.63
C LYS A 106 -7.98 -12.22 -1.70
N MET A 107 -7.04 -11.36 -2.09
CA MET A 107 -5.83 -11.04 -1.31
C MET A 107 -5.78 -9.53 -1.04
N LEU A 108 -5.62 -9.14 0.22
CA LEU A 108 -5.51 -7.73 0.64
C LEU A 108 -4.10 -7.20 0.37
N ALA A 109 -3.69 -7.16 -0.89
CA ALA A 109 -2.32 -6.83 -1.28
C ALA A 109 -2.15 -5.45 -1.94
N MET A 110 -3.24 -4.70 -2.10
CA MET A 110 -3.21 -3.33 -2.65
C MET A 110 -3.32 -2.29 -1.54
N VAL A 111 -2.52 -2.46 -0.49
CA VAL A 111 -2.42 -1.53 0.64
C VAL A 111 -1.01 -0.98 0.75
N ASP A 112 -0.89 0.22 1.30
CA ASP A 112 0.42 0.79 1.58
C ASP A 112 0.98 0.27 2.91
N ALA A 113 2.24 0.59 3.21
CA ALA A 113 2.85 0.16 4.47
C ALA A 113 2.26 0.87 5.71
N LYS A 114 1.65 2.04 5.54
CA LYS A 114 0.99 2.78 6.63
C LYS A 114 -0.33 2.11 7.00
N ASP A 115 -1.10 1.66 6.02
CA ASP A 115 -2.30 0.85 6.19
C ASP A 115 -1.98 -0.50 6.81
N CYS A 116 -0.91 -1.19 6.36
CA CYS A 116 -0.47 -2.43 7.03
C CYS A 116 -0.14 -2.19 8.50
N ASN A 117 0.50 -1.05 8.82
CA ASN A 117 0.79 -0.68 10.21
C ASN A 117 -0.50 -0.41 11.01
N ALA A 118 -1.48 0.27 10.42
CA ALA A 118 -2.78 0.51 11.05
C ALA A 118 -3.53 -0.81 11.30
N ALA A 119 -3.55 -1.72 10.32
CA ALA A 119 -4.22 -3.02 10.39
C ALA A 119 -3.57 -4.00 11.38
N THR A 120 -2.28 -3.82 11.69
CA THR A 120 -1.53 -4.67 12.64
C THR A 120 -1.33 -4.02 14.01
N ASP A 121 -1.96 -2.87 14.27
CA ASP A 121 -1.74 -2.02 15.45
C ASP A 121 -0.24 -1.68 15.69
N THR A 122 0.53 -1.63 14.61
CA THR A 122 1.95 -1.25 14.65
C THR A 122 2.06 0.27 14.68
N LYS A 123 2.12 0.84 15.89
CA LYS A 123 2.13 2.31 16.12
C LYS A 123 3.23 3.10 15.41
N SER A 124 4.32 2.45 14.99
CA SER A 124 5.46 3.13 14.37
C SER A 124 5.65 2.68 12.93
N THR A 125 5.66 3.65 12.01
CA THR A 125 5.99 3.43 10.60
C THR A 125 7.45 3.00 10.35
N MET A 126 8.30 3.04 11.39
CA MET A 126 9.69 2.57 11.35
C MET A 126 9.85 1.14 11.87
N ARG A 127 8.77 0.47 12.28
CA ARG A 127 8.76 -0.94 12.65
C ARG A 127 8.25 -1.77 11.48
N CYS A 128 8.75 -3.00 11.38
CA CYS A 128 8.23 -3.96 10.43
C CYS A 128 6.87 -4.47 10.92
N TYR A 129 5.81 -4.32 10.11
CA TYR A 129 4.48 -4.86 10.43
C TYR A 129 4.42 -6.40 10.39
N ILE A 130 5.46 -7.06 9.85
CA ILE A 130 5.53 -8.53 9.76
C ILE A 130 6.11 -9.16 11.03
N CYS A 131 7.18 -8.58 11.57
CA CYS A 131 7.95 -9.17 12.69
C CYS A 131 8.17 -8.20 13.87
N GLY A 132 7.62 -6.98 13.82
CA GLY A 132 7.74 -5.97 14.87
C GLY A 132 9.13 -5.33 15.03
N ALA A 133 10.15 -5.83 14.30
CA ALA A 133 11.53 -5.39 14.47
C ALA A 133 11.75 -3.92 14.09
N THR A 134 12.65 -3.28 14.83
CA THR A 134 13.13 -1.91 14.58
C THR A 134 14.36 -1.92 13.66
N SER A 135 14.66 -0.79 13.03
CA SER A 135 15.85 -0.65 12.17
C SER A 135 17.19 -0.98 12.86
N LYS A 136 17.26 -0.93 14.19
CA LYS A 136 18.48 -1.32 14.93
C LYS A 136 18.63 -2.83 15.01
N GLU A 137 17.52 -3.56 15.17
CA GLU A 137 17.50 -5.01 15.28
C GLU A 137 17.74 -5.68 13.93
N PHE A 138 17.29 -5.07 12.82
CA PHE A 138 17.53 -5.58 11.46
C PHE A 138 19.01 -5.71 11.08
N ASN A 139 19.90 -4.96 11.72
CA ASN A 139 21.34 -5.05 11.45
C ASN A 139 22.00 -6.26 12.14
N ASP A 140 21.28 -6.95 13.03
CA ASP A 140 21.77 -8.09 13.77
C ASP A 140 21.20 -9.40 13.19
N LEU A 141 21.94 -9.97 12.23
CA LEU A 141 21.53 -11.19 11.51
C LEU A 141 21.50 -12.44 12.39
N SER A 142 22.03 -12.40 13.61
CA SER A 142 21.99 -13.53 14.55
C SER A 142 20.62 -13.71 15.19
N LYS A 143 19.81 -12.63 15.24
CA LYS A 143 18.49 -12.63 15.88
C LYS A 143 17.42 -13.01 14.88
N ARG A 144 16.84 -14.20 15.03
CA ARG A 144 15.58 -14.54 14.37
C ARG A 144 14.42 -13.93 15.15
N LYS A 145 13.41 -13.46 14.42
CA LYS A 145 12.19 -12.89 14.96
C LYS A 145 11.02 -13.72 14.47
N ASP A 146 10.06 -13.94 15.36
CA ASP A 146 8.81 -14.58 15.00
C ASP A 146 8.03 -13.67 14.06
N ILE A 147 7.33 -14.32 13.13
CA ILE A 147 6.55 -13.68 12.09
C ILE A 147 5.08 -13.77 12.46
N ASN A 148 4.36 -12.66 12.33
CA ASN A 148 2.91 -12.69 12.37
C ASN A 148 2.39 -13.23 11.02
N GLU A 149 1.89 -14.47 11.01
CA GLU A 149 1.40 -15.10 9.77
C GLU A 149 0.22 -14.34 9.14
N ASP A 150 -0.64 -13.72 9.94
CA ASP A 150 -1.77 -12.92 9.45
C ASP A 150 -1.31 -11.71 8.64
N SER A 151 -0.11 -11.19 8.93
CA SER A 151 0.47 -10.07 8.18
C SER A 151 0.93 -10.44 6.77
N LEU A 152 1.11 -11.74 6.48
CA LEU A 152 1.56 -12.20 5.16
C LEU A 152 0.50 -12.00 4.08
N GLN A 153 -0.79 -11.86 4.48
CA GLN A 153 -1.88 -11.58 3.55
C GLN A 153 -1.73 -10.23 2.83
N PHE A 154 -0.97 -9.30 3.41
CA PHE A 154 -0.71 -7.98 2.84
C PHE A 154 0.26 -8.01 1.66
N GLY A 155 1.00 -9.12 1.50
CA GLY A 155 2.04 -9.24 0.49
C GLY A 155 3.14 -8.17 0.63
N LEU A 156 3.86 -7.92 -0.46
CA LEU A 156 4.91 -6.91 -0.52
C LEU A 156 4.49 -5.74 -1.40
N SER A 157 4.45 -4.54 -0.82
CA SER A 157 4.20 -3.29 -1.56
C SER A 157 5.44 -2.91 -2.38
N ALA A 158 5.56 -3.48 -3.58
CA ALA A 158 6.73 -3.28 -4.46
C ALA A 158 6.95 -1.80 -4.84
N LEU A 159 5.87 -1.02 -4.96
CA LEU A 159 5.94 0.42 -5.21
C LEU A 159 6.67 1.14 -4.06
N HIS A 160 6.20 0.96 -2.83
CA HIS A 160 6.80 1.60 -1.67
C HIS A 160 8.21 1.07 -1.38
N ALA A 161 8.47 -0.21 -1.64
CA ALA A 161 9.82 -0.78 -1.51
C ALA A 161 10.82 -0.04 -2.41
N ARG A 162 10.47 0.24 -3.67
CA ARG A 162 11.32 0.99 -4.60
C ARG A 162 11.51 2.44 -4.18
N ILE A 163 10.43 3.12 -3.77
CA ILE A 163 10.49 4.51 -3.28
C ILE A 163 11.40 4.62 -2.06
N ARG A 164 11.23 3.75 -1.07
CA ARG A 164 12.04 3.73 0.16
C ARG A 164 13.49 3.35 -0.10
N LEU A 165 13.74 2.44 -1.04
CA LEU A 165 15.10 2.12 -1.47
C LEU A 165 15.78 3.35 -2.08
N LEU A 166 15.12 4.05 -3.00
CA LEU A 166 15.66 5.27 -3.61
C LEU A 166 15.91 6.35 -2.56
N GLU A 167 14.96 6.60 -1.66
CA GLU A 167 15.11 7.54 -0.54
C GLU A 167 16.32 7.17 0.34
N GLY A 168 16.48 5.87 0.64
CA GLY A 168 17.64 5.34 1.37
C GLY A 168 18.96 5.62 0.66
N LEU A 169 19.03 5.31 -0.64
CA LEU A 169 20.22 5.55 -1.47
C LEU A 169 20.58 7.03 -1.56
N LEU A 170 19.58 7.93 -1.62
CA LEU A 170 19.80 9.38 -1.59
C LEU A 170 20.31 9.87 -0.22
N HIS A 171 19.83 9.26 0.87
CA HIS A 171 20.25 9.64 2.23
C HIS A 171 21.68 9.22 2.58
N VAL A 172 22.19 8.12 2.02
CA VAL A 172 23.56 7.62 2.27
C VAL A 172 24.64 8.68 2.00
N PRO A 173 24.76 9.28 0.80
CA PRO A 173 25.80 10.26 0.51
C PRO A 173 25.68 11.54 1.37
N TYR A 174 24.45 11.95 1.75
CA TYR A 174 24.25 13.12 2.61
C TYR A 174 24.82 12.89 4.02
N LYS A 175 24.74 11.64 4.49
CA LYS A 175 25.15 11.24 5.83
C LYS A 175 26.57 10.69 5.89
N LEU A 176 27.20 10.40 4.76
CA LEU A 176 28.54 9.82 4.68
C LEU A 176 29.62 10.56 5.50
N PRO A 177 29.67 11.91 5.56
CA PRO A 177 30.65 12.62 6.39
C PRO A 177 30.42 12.45 7.88
N VAL A 178 29.16 12.34 8.29
CA VAL A 178 28.77 12.23 9.71
C VAL A 178 28.74 10.77 10.17
N LYS A 179 28.59 9.82 9.23
CA LYS A 179 28.46 8.37 9.45
C LYS A 179 27.42 8.00 10.50
N LYS A 180 26.32 8.76 10.56
CA LYS A 180 25.21 8.54 11.50
C LYS A 180 23.89 8.45 10.76
N TRP A 181 23.05 7.50 11.17
CA TRP A 181 21.70 7.33 10.61
C TRP A 181 20.79 8.54 10.83
N GLN A 182 20.85 9.15 12.02
CA GLN A 182 20.05 10.32 12.39
C GLN A 182 20.92 11.56 12.59
N LEU A 183 20.56 12.65 11.92
CA LEU A 183 21.20 13.96 12.05
C LEU A 183 20.39 14.83 13.02
N ARG A 184 20.59 14.66 14.32
CA ARG A 184 19.81 15.39 15.36
C ARG A 184 20.36 16.79 15.65
N ASN A 185 21.68 16.97 15.60
CA ASN A 185 22.33 18.22 16.00
C ASN A 185 22.30 19.27 14.88
N LYS A 186 22.20 20.56 15.23
CA LYS A 186 22.20 21.68 14.26
C LYS A 186 23.40 21.64 13.30
N LYS A 187 24.60 21.33 13.81
CA LYS A 187 25.83 21.19 13.00
C LYS A 187 25.72 20.06 11.98
N THR A 188 25.26 18.88 12.41
CA THR A 188 25.12 17.70 11.54
C THR A 188 24.00 17.85 10.51
N LYS A 189 22.92 18.57 10.85
CA LYS A 189 21.84 18.90 9.90
C LYS A 189 22.34 19.80 8.77
N LYS A 190 23.06 20.88 9.11
CA LYS A 190 23.67 21.78 8.11
C LYS A 190 24.53 21.01 7.10
N ILE A 191 25.37 20.08 7.55
CA ILE A 191 26.22 19.25 6.67
C ILE A 191 25.38 18.43 5.69
N GLY A 192 24.30 17.79 6.17
CA GLY A 192 23.38 17.03 5.32
C GLY A 192 22.62 17.91 4.31
N ASP A 193 22.16 19.09 4.73
CA ASP A 193 21.38 20.01 3.87
C ASP A 193 22.21 20.68 2.78
N THR A 194 23.51 20.89 3.01
CA THR A 194 24.43 21.40 1.96
C THR A 194 24.68 20.35 0.87
N ARG A 195 24.62 19.06 1.22
CA ARG A 195 24.92 17.94 0.31
C ARG A 195 23.70 17.30 -0.33
N ARG A 196 22.50 17.87 -0.14
CA ARG A 196 21.31 17.40 -0.85
C ARG A 196 21.56 17.48 -2.35
N ILE A 197 21.62 16.32 -3.00
CA ILE A 197 21.92 16.15 -4.44
C ILE A 197 20.95 16.98 -5.30
N GLN A 198 19.75 17.27 -4.81
CA GLN A 198 18.79 18.17 -5.46
C GLN A 198 19.41 19.52 -5.85
N LYS A 199 20.29 20.10 -5.01
CA LYS A 199 21.01 21.35 -5.32
C LYS A 199 22.06 21.22 -6.42
N LEU A 200 22.58 20.01 -6.64
CA LEU A 200 23.57 19.70 -7.68
C LEU A 200 22.89 19.34 -9.00
N VAL A 201 21.77 18.63 -8.95
CA VAL A 201 20.97 18.25 -10.13
C VAL A 201 20.23 19.45 -10.71
N GLU A 202 19.65 20.32 -9.88
CA GLU A 202 18.98 21.55 -10.34
C GLU A 202 19.94 22.59 -10.93
N SER A 203 21.22 22.55 -10.57
CA SER A 203 22.25 23.44 -11.17
C SER A 203 22.70 22.98 -12.55
N ASP A 204 22.66 21.68 -12.83
CA ASP A 204 22.98 21.12 -14.15
C ASP A 204 21.78 21.22 -15.12
N SER A 205 20.55 21.06 -14.63
CA SER A 205 19.34 21.18 -15.48
C SER A 205 19.01 22.62 -15.93
N ARG A 206 19.69 23.64 -15.38
CA ARG A 206 19.61 25.04 -15.85
C ARG A 206 20.70 25.41 -16.85
N ARG A 207 21.63 24.48 -17.13
CA ARG A 207 22.73 24.65 -18.09
C ARG A 207 22.51 23.90 -19.40
N SER A 208 21.40 23.17 -19.53
CA SER A 208 20.94 22.49 -20.74
C SER A 208 19.82 23.26 -21.41
#